data_AF-A0A4R9JS33-F1
#
_entry.id   AF-A0A4R9JS33-F1
#
_cell.length_a   1.000
_cell.length_b   1.000
_cell.length_c   1.000
_cell.angle_alpha   90.00
_cell.angle_beta   90.00
_cell.angle_gamma   90.00
#
_symmetry.space_group_name_H-M   'P 1'
#
loop_
_entity.id
_entity.type
_entity.pdbx_description
1 polymer ?
#
loop_
_entity_poly.entity_id
_entity_poly.type
_entity_poly.pdbx_seq_one_letter_code
_entity_poly.pdbx_strand_id
1 'polypeptide(L)'
;MKHLSLITAVICLLVSSLYAQEKEQVGSAYFQAVDEFKIKNYAKSIELVKSLLVDGKSSYEFYALLAYNYDKLNDFDNSYKNMLEARKRKPDDEDLLQGSLAILTRHKKWKPAIELAEKAIPMYPQNPEIRYYYALALSEKGASKTALSQIEKAKAGSPSDVRMLELEGKIYYQLKNYDKADMSLRWASSINQNSAEIWNNLALVQESLYRTNKKLGKKSMANSYLEEAKTCIEKASSLNGESNTIKENSKRITSLAAL
;
A
#
# COMPACT_ATOMS: atom_id res chain seq x y z
N MET A 1 -43.27 -2.41 50.64
CA MET A 1 -41.92 -2.92 50.28
C MET A 1 -41.92 -3.88 49.08
N LYS A 2 -42.90 -4.78 48.89
CA LYS A 2 -42.92 -5.74 47.74
C LYS A 2 -43.17 -5.12 46.35
N HIS A 3 -43.81 -3.96 46.23
CA HIS A 3 -44.05 -3.32 44.92
C HIS A 3 -42.83 -2.59 44.35
N LEU A 4 -41.89 -2.15 45.19
CA LEU A 4 -40.70 -1.39 44.75
C LEU A 4 -39.65 -2.30 44.08
N SER A 5 -39.60 -3.59 44.46
CA SER A 5 -38.70 -4.59 43.86
C SER A 5 -39.16 -5.07 42.48
N LEU A 6 -40.47 -5.02 42.20
CA LEU A 6 -41.01 -5.43 40.91
C LEU A 6 -40.75 -4.36 39.83
N ILE A 7 -40.91 -3.08 40.18
CA ILE A 7 -40.68 -1.95 39.27
C ILE A 7 -39.20 -1.88 38.86
N THR A 8 -38.27 -2.06 39.81
CA THR A 8 -36.84 -2.07 39.54
C THR A 8 -36.42 -3.25 38.66
N ALA A 9 -36.97 -4.46 38.90
CA ALA A 9 -36.72 -5.61 38.04
C ALA A 9 -37.22 -5.41 36.60
N VAL A 10 -38.41 -4.82 36.43
CA VAL A 10 -38.97 -4.51 35.09
C VAL A 10 -38.12 -3.46 34.35
N ILE A 11 -37.68 -2.41 35.05
CA ILE A 11 -36.78 -1.40 34.45
C ILE A 11 -35.45 -2.03 34.04
N CYS A 12 -34.83 -2.87 34.87
CA CYS A 12 -33.59 -3.57 34.50
C CYS A 12 -33.76 -4.50 33.29
N LEU A 13 -34.87 -5.24 33.21
CA LEU A 13 -35.17 -6.11 32.07
C LEU A 13 -35.37 -5.30 30.79
N LEU A 14 -36.14 -4.21 30.84
CA LEU A 14 -36.35 -3.32 29.68
C LEU A 14 -35.03 -2.66 29.24
N VAL A 15 -34.22 -2.18 30.17
CA VAL A 15 -32.89 -1.62 29.86
C VAL A 15 -31.99 -2.68 29.22
N SER A 16 -32.01 -3.92 29.73
CA SER A 16 -31.23 -5.02 29.16
C SER A 16 -31.70 -5.45 27.76
N SER A 17 -33.02 -5.44 27.50
CA SER A 17 -33.59 -5.78 26.19
C SER A 17 -33.36 -4.68 25.17
N LEU A 18 -33.52 -3.41 25.56
CA LEU A 18 -33.16 -2.27 24.70
C LEU A 18 -31.67 -2.29 24.36
N TYR A 19 -30.81 -2.57 25.35
CA TYR A 19 -29.37 -2.66 25.14
C TYR A 19 -28.96 -3.82 24.22
N ALA A 20 -29.65 -4.97 24.31
CA ALA A 20 -29.44 -6.10 23.40
C ALA A 20 -29.87 -5.76 21.96
N GLN A 21 -31.03 -5.14 21.80
CA GLN A 21 -31.57 -4.75 20.49
C GLN A 21 -30.72 -3.66 19.82
N GLU A 22 -30.22 -2.70 20.60
CA GLU A 22 -29.30 -1.66 20.13
C GLU A 22 -27.98 -2.29 19.64
N LYS A 23 -27.42 -3.25 20.38
CA LYS A 23 -26.23 -4.00 19.95
C LYS A 23 -26.45 -4.80 18.67
N GLU A 24 -27.60 -5.46 18.55
CA GLU A 24 -27.96 -6.23 17.36
C GLU A 24 -28.13 -5.32 16.13
N GLN A 25 -28.82 -4.18 16.30
CA GLN A 25 -29.01 -3.19 15.25
C GLN A 25 -27.68 -2.56 14.80
N VAL A 26 -26.81 -2.19 15.75
CA VAL A 26 -25.46 -1.66 15.47
C VAL A 26 -24.61 -2.69 14.74
N GLY A 27 -24.65 -3.97 15.17
CA GLY A 27 -23.95 -5.06 14.50
C GLY A 27 -24.43 -5.24 13.07
N SER A 28 -25.76 -5.30 12.86
CA SER A 28 -26.38 -5.46 11.54
C SER A 28 -25.99 -4.34 10.57
N ALA A 29 -26.08 -3.08 11.01
CA ALA A 29 -25.73 -1.92 10.18
C ALA A 29 -24.22 -1.83 9.89
N TYR A 30 -23.35 -2.24 10.82
CA TYR A 30 -21.92 -2.31 10.57
C TYR A 30 -21.57 -3.36 9.50
N PHE A 31 -22.18 -4.55 9.57
CA PHE A 31 -21.97 -5.57 8.52
C PHE A 31 -22.47 -5.10 7.16
N GLN A 32 -23.61 -4.41 7.09
CA GLN A 32 -24.07 -3.77 5.86
C GLN A 32 -23.05 -2.74 5.34
N ALA A 33 -22.49 -1.91 6.20
CA ALA A 33 -21.46 -0.95 5.80
C ALA A 33 -20.20 -1.64 5.26
N VAL A 34 -19.78 -2.75 5.86
CA VAL A 34 -18.67 -3.58 5.37
C VAL A 34 -18.99 -4.18 4.01
N ASP A 35 -20.22 -4.66 3.79
CA ASP A 35 -20.61 -5.25 2.52
C ASP A 35 -20.71 -4.20 1.41
N GLU A 36 -21.24 -3.01 1.71
CA GLU A 36 -21.21 -1.85 0.79
C GLU A 36 -19.76 -1.47 0.43
N PHE A 37 -18.82 -1.51 1.38
CA PHE A 37 -17.40 -1.29 1.11
C PHE A 37 -16.81 -2.36 0.18
N LYS A 38 -17.14 -3.64 0.40
CA LYS A 38 -16.65 -4.76 -0.44
C LYS A 38 -17.14 -4.64 -1.88
N ILE A 39 -18.38 -4.20 -2.10
CA ILE A 39 -18.93 -3.95 -3.44
C ILE A 39 -18.55 -2.56 -4.00
N LYS A 40 -17.63 -1.86 -3.34
CA LYS A 40 -17.07 -0.54 -3.72
C LYS A 40 -18.07 0.62 -3.68
N ASN A 41 -19.19 0.46 -2.99
CA ASN A 41 -20.15 1.54 -2.73
C ASN A 41 -19.71 2.34 -1.50
N TYR A 42 -18.58 3.04 -1.63
CA TYR A 42 -17.92 3.70 -0.51
C TYR A 42 -18.78 4.81 0.10
N ALA A 43 -19.56 5.52 -0.72
CA ALA A 43 -20.44 6.58 -0.25
C ALA A 43 -21.52 6.03 0.69
N LYS A 44 -22.16 4.91 0.32
CA LYS A 44 -23.18 4.29 1.18
C LYS A 44 -22.57 3.68 2.43
N SER A 45 -21.41 3.03 2.31
CA SER A 45 -20.66 2.54 3.46
C SER A 45 -20.37 3.67 4.45
N ILE A 46 -19.87 4.83 3.99
CA ILE A 46 -19.62 6.00 4.84
C ILE A 46 -20.90 6.49 5.53
N GLU A 47 -22.02 6.59 4.80
CA GLU A 47 -23.32 7.00 5.37
C GLU A 47 -23.74 6.08 6.51
N LEU A 48 -23.66 4.76 6.28
CA LEU A 48 -24.01 3.74 7.27
C LEU A 48 -23.07 3.79 8.47
N VAL A 49 -21.75 3.90 8.29
CA VAL A 49 -20.84 3.99 9.45
C VAL A 49 -21.05 5.30 10.22
N LYS A 50 -21.32 6.42 9.54
CA LYS A 50 -21.58 7.70 10.21
C LYS A 50 -22.85 7.67 11.06
N SER A 51 -23.90 6.96 10.65
CA SER A 51 -25.11 6.82 11.46
C SER A 51 -24.90 5.98 12.73
N LEU A 52 -23.81 5.20 12.78
CA LEU A 52 -23.39 4.42 13.94
C LEU A 52 -22.45 5.18 14.87
N LEU A 53 -21.97 6.37 14.49
CA LEU A 53 -21.07 7.14 15.31
C LEU A 53 -21.81 7.77 16.49
N VAL A 54 -21.43 7.33 17.69
CA VAL A 54 -21.78 7.96 18.95
C VAL A 54 -20.52 8.57 19.56
N ASP A 55 -20.57 9.87 19.83
CA ASP A 55 -19.45 10.62 20.40
C ASP A 55 -18.94 9.96 21.69
N GLY A 56 -17.63 9.74 21.75
CA GLY A 56 -16.95 9.14 22.90
C GLY A 56 -17.18 7.63 23.12
N LYS A 57 -18.05 6.96 22.36
CA LYS A 57 -18.40 5.54 22.56
C LYS A 57 -18.20 4.64 21.34
N SER A 58 -17.95 5.22 20.17
CA SER A 58 -17.76 4.47 18.92
C SER A 58 -16.51 3.59 18.96
N SER A 59 -16.63 2.38 18.42
CA SER A 59 -15.55 1.39 18.36
C SER A 59 -14.47 1.80 17.34
N TYR A 60 -13.26 1.23 17.46
CA TYR A 60 -12.16 1.58 16.55
C TYR A 60 -12.44 1.12 15.12
N GLU A 61 -13.20 0.04 14.95
CA GLU A 61 -13.57 -0.56 13.67
C GLU A 61 -14.39 0.41 12.81
N PHE A 62 -15.26 1.22 13.41
CA PHE A 62 -16.05 2.21 12.68
C PHE A 62 -15.13 3.28 12.07
N TYR A 63 -14.20 3.80 12.87
CA TYR A 63 -13.22 4.77 12.39
C TYR A 63 -12.25 4.16 11.37
N ALA A 64 -11.83 2.91 11.56
CA ALA A 64 -10.98 2.20 10.60
C ALA A 64 -11.71 2.02 9.25
N LEU A 65 -12.98 1.60 9.27
CA LEU A 65 -13.78 1.44 8.05
C LEU A 65 -14.01 2.78 7.34
N LEU A 66 -14.27 3.87 8.08
CA LEU A 66 -14.31 5.22 7.50
C LEU A 66 -12.99 5.59 6.85
N ALA A 67 -11.86 5.35 7.53
CA ALA A 67 -10.54 5.64 7.01
C ALA A 67 -10.27 4.92 5.68
N TYR A 68 -10.62 3.63 5.59
CA TYR A 68 -10.48 2.85 4.36
C TYR A 68 -11.43 3.33 3.25
N ASN A 69 -12.67 3.68 3.56
CA ASN A 69 -13.59 4.23 2.57
C ASN A 69 -13.08 5.55 1.97
N TYR A 70 -12.66 6.49 2.82
CA TYR A 70 -12.11 7.77 2.39
C TYR A 70 -10.81 7.60 1.59
N ASP A 71 -9.96 6.64 1.98
CA ASP A 71 -8.76 6.29 1.23
C ASP A 71 -9.08 5.79 -0.19
N LYS A 72 -10.12 4.97 -0.35
CA LYS A 72 -10.58 4.51 -1.68
C LYS A 72 -11.18 5.64 -2.53
N LEU A 73 -11.68 6.69 -1.90
CA LEU A 73 -12.16 7.91 -2.56
C LEU A 73 -11.04 8.95 -2.77
N ASN A 74 -9.79 8.60 -2.47
CA ASN A 74 -8.63 9.48 -2.57
C ASN A 74 -8.74 10.74 -1.68
N ASP A 75 -9.53 10.69 -0.61
CA ASP A 75 -9.70 11.75 0.38
C ASP A 75 -8.75 11.52 1.56
N PHE A 76 -7.51 12.03 1.42
CA PHE A 76 -6.46 11.84 2.42
C PHE A 76 -6.83 12.41 3.79
N ASP A 77 -7.42 13.61 3.84
CA ASP A 77 -7.61 14.33 5.09
C ASP A 77 -8.63 13.60 5.97
N ASN A 78 -9.77 13.19 5.40
CA ASN A 78 -10.75 12.40 6.14
C ASN A 78 -10.24 10.99 6.42
N SER A 79 -9.50 10.37 5.49
CA SER A 79 -8.92 9.05 5.72
C SER A 79 -7.98 9.03 6.91
N TYR A 80 -6.99 9.92 6.91
CA TYR A 80 -5.97 9.97 7.95
C TYR A 80 -6.55 10.40 9.30
N LYS A 81 -7.49 11.37 9.31
CA LYS A 81 -8.19 11.78 10.54
C LYS A 81 -8.91 10.59 11.21
N ASN A 82 -9.68 9.81 10.44
CA ASN A 82 -10.39 8.66 10.99
C ASN A 82 -9.42 7.53 11.40
N MET A 83 -8.33 7.33 10.67
CA MET A 83 -7.30 6.36 11.06
C MET A 83 -6.63 6.72 12.39
N LEU A 84 -6.38 8.02 12.63
CA LEU A 84 -5.87 8.49 13.92
C LEU A 84 -6.87 8.25 15.06
N GLU A 85 -8.18 8.43 14.82
CA GLU A 85 -9.21 8.13 15.81
C GLU A 85 -9.32 6.62 16.13
N ALA A 86 -9.15 5.76 15.12
CA ALA A 86 -9.07 4.32 15.33
C ALA A 86 -7.85 3.96 16.20
N ARG A 87 -6.67 4.51 15.85
CA ARG A 87 -5.44 4.28 16.61
C ARG A 87 -5.47 4.88 18.01
N LYS A 88 -6.16 6.00 18.24
CA LYS A 88 -6.33 6.54 19.60
C LYS A 88 -7.04 5.54 20.53
N ARG A 89 -7.97 4.74 19.98
CA ARG A 89 -8.73 3.73 20.71
C ARG A 89 -7.98 2.41 20.84
N LYS A 90 -7.15 2.07 19.86
CA LYS A 90 -6.30 0.87 19.85
C LYS A 90 -4.87 1.23 19.41
N PRO A 91 -4.07 1.86 20.29
CA PRO A 91 -2.79 2.50 19.92
C PRO A 91 -1.71 1.52 19.47
N ASP A 92 -1.75 0.31 20.01
CA ASP A 92 -0.79 -0.75 19.76
C ASP A 92 -1.37 -1.81 18.82
N ASP A 93 -2.34 -1.50 17.98
CA ASP A 93 -2.84 -2.46 16.99
C ASP A 93 -1.95 -2.51 15.75
N GLU A 94 -1.45 -3.69 15.43
CA GLU A 94 -0.57 -3.94 14.27
C GLU A 94 -1.26 -3.59 12.94
N ASP A 95 -2.52 -4.00 12.77
CA ASP A 95 -3.29 -3.78 11.53
C ASP A 95 -3.59 -2.29 11.31
N LEU A 96 -3.92 -1.54 12.36
CA LEU A 96 -4.12 -0.09 12.26
C LEU A 96 -2.82 0.68 11.98
N LEU A 97 -1.67 0.21 12.51
CA LEU A 97 -0.37 0.76 12.19
C LEU A 97 0.00 0.51 10.72
N GLN A 98 -0.19 -0.72 10.24
CA GLN A 98 -0.01 -1.08 8.84
C GLN A 98 -0.94 -0.27 7.93
N GLY A 99 -2.23 -0.15 8.29
CA GLY A 99 -3.21 0.64 7.56
C GLY A 99 -2.83 2.12 7.47
N SER A 100 -2.31 2.69 8.56
CA SER A 100 -1.79 4.07 8.57
C SER A 100 -0.61 4.25 7.61
N LEU A 101 0.36 3.32 7.63
CA LEU A 101 1.49 3.36 6.71
C LEU A 101 1.06 3.21 5.25
N ALA A 102 0.08 2.34 4.98
CA ALA A 102 -0.49 2.16 3.65
C ALA A 102 -1.15 3.45 3.14
N ILE A 103 -1.96 4.12 3.97
CA ILE A 103 -2.59 5.41 3.63
C ILE A 103 -1.52 6.47 3.38
N LEU A 104 -0.56 6.63 4.29
CA LEU A 104 0.49 7.64 4.16
C LEU A 104 1.32 7.43 2.89
N THR A 105 1.72 6.20 2.56
CA THR A 105 2.51 5.90 1.36
C THR A 105 1.71 6.07 0.08
N ARG A 106 0.45 5.61 0.03
CA ARG A 106 -0.44 5.81 -1.15
C ARG A 106 -0.64 7.28 -1.48
N HIS A 107 -0.81 8.11 -0.45
CA HIS A 107 -0.96 9.56 -0.57
C HIS A 107 0.38 10.32 -0.61
N LYS A 108 1.49 9.61 -0.81
CA LYS A 108 2.84 10.17 -0.97
C LYS A 108 3.31 11.03 0.20
N LYS A 109 2.79 10.78 1.40
CA LYS A 109 3.19 11.43 2.66
C LYS A 109 4.42 10.73 3.24
N TRP A 110 5.53 10.84 2.51
CA TRP A 110 6.76 10.08 2.78
C TRP A 110 7.39 10.35 4.15
N LYS A 111 7.46 11.62 4.56
CA LYS A 111 8.06 11.99 5.86
C LYS A 111 7.25 11.39 7.04
N PRO A 112 5.92 11.62 7.15
CA PRO A 112 5.13 10.96 8.18
C PRO A 112 5.17 9.43 8.12
N ALA A 113 5.23 8.83 6.92
CA ALA A 113 5.35 7.37 6.78
C ALA A 113 6.65 6.83 7.39
N ILE A 114 7.78 7.51 7.14
CA ILE A 114 9.08 7.18 7.73
C ILE A 114 9.02 7.28 9.26
N GLU A 115 8.54 8.40 9.79
CA GLU A 115 8.45 8.62 11.24
C GLU A 115 7.56 7.58 11.95
N LEU A 116 6.44 7.20 11.31
CA LEU A 116 5.54 6.18 11.84
C LEU A 116 6.20 4.79 11.80
N ALA A 117 6.87 4.45 10.69
CA ALA A 117 7.54 3.16 10.56
C ALA A 117 8.70 2.99 11.55
N GLU A 118 9.45 4.06 11.82
CA GLU A 118 10.54 4.06 12.81
C GLU A 118 10.03 3.75 14.23
N LYS A 119 8.81 4.17 14.55
CA LYS A 119 8.14 3.85 15.81
C LYS A 119 7.52 2.45 15.81
N ALA A 120 7.01 1.99 14.66
CA ALA A 120 6.32 0.71 14.54
C ALA A 120 7.27 -0.50 14.49
N ILE A 121 8.45 -0.37 13.88
CA ILE A 121 9.41 -1.47 13.71
C ILE A 121 9.88 -2.08 15.04
N PRO A 122 10.18 -1.31 16.10
CA PRO A 122 10.51 -1.87 17.42
C PRO A 122 9.37 -2.68 18.04
N MET A 123 8.12 -2.31 17.77
CA MET A 123 6.92 -3.00 18.28
C MET A 123 6.64 -4.29 17.49
N TYR A 124 6.83 -4.23 16.17
CA TYR A 124 6.51 -5.29 15.21
C TYR A 124 7.71 -5.66 14.33
N PRO A 125 8.81 -6.18 14.91
CA PRO A 125 10.06 -6.37 14.17
C PRO A 125 9.98 -7.42 13.06
N GLN A 126 8.98 -8.30 13.09
CA GLN A 126 8.80 -9.36 12.10
C GLN A 126 7.69 -9.07 11.09
N ASN A 127 7.01 -7.92 11.17
CA ASN A 127 5.96 -7.60 10.21
C ASN A 127 6.59 -7.14 8.88
N PRO A 128 6.39 -7.88 7.78
CA PRO A 128 7.00 -7.55 6.50
C PRO A 128 6.32 -6.37 5.80
N GLU A 129 5.03 -6.11 6.03
CA GLU A 129 4.29 -4.99 5.43
C GLU A 129 4.75 -3.65 6.00
N ILE A 130 4.98 -3.55 7.31
CA ILE A 130 5.54 -2.35 7.94
C ILE A 130 6.91 -2.03 7.33
N ARG A 131 7.77 -3.05 7.16
CA ARG A 131 9.09 -2.90 6.53
C ARG A 131 8.98 -2.54 5.05
N TYR A 132 8.03 -3.11 4.33
CA TYR A 132 7.75 -2.77 2.93
C TYR A 132 7.39 -1.30 2.78
N TYR A 133 6.41 -0.80 3.55
CA TYR A 133 6.02 0.62 3.49
C TYR A 133 7.15 1.56 3.92
N TYR A 134 7.98 1.14 4.87
CA TYR A 134 9.17 1.91 5.25
C TYR A 134 10.19 1.97 4.11
N ALA A 135 10.53 0.83 3.51
CA ALA A 135 11.42 0.75 2.36
C ALA A 135 10.92 1.58 1.19
N LEU A 136 9.61 1.56 0.92
CA LEU A 136 8.98 2.35 -0.12
C LEU A 136 9.18 3.85 0.14
N ALA A 137 8.84 4.32 1.35
CA ALA A 137 8.99 5.73 1.69
C ALA A 137 10.47 6.18 1.69
N LEU A 138 11.40 5.34 2.16
CA LEU A 138 12.83 5.61 2.10
C LEU A 138 13.35 5.69 0.66
N SER A 139 12.90 4.79 -0.22
CA SER A 139 13.25 4.77 -1.64
C SER A 139 12.80 6.06 -2.34
N GLU A 140 11.57 6.51 -2.07
CA GLU A 140 11.03 7.78 -2.61
C GLU A 140 11.74 9.02 -2.06
N LYS A 141 12.33 8.93 -0.86
CA LYS A 141 13.15 9.99 -0.27
C LYS A 141 14.63 9.93 -0.67
N GLY A 142 15.03 8.96 -1.50
CA GLY A 142 16.41 8.79 -1.96
C GLY A 142 17.34 8.11 -0.94
N ALA A 143 16.80 7.58 0.15
CA ALA A 143 17.55 6.83 1.16
C ALA A 143 17.72 5.35 0.76
N SER A 144 18.17 5.11 -0.49
CA SER A 144 18.12 3.79 -1.14
C SER A 144 18.91 2.70 -0.41
N LYS A 145 20.03 3.03 0.26
CA LYS A 145 20.79 2.06 1.06
C LYS A 145 19.99 1.55 2.25
N THR A 146 19.33 2.46 2.98
CA THR A 146 18.46 2.09 4.10
C THR A 146 17.23 1.35 3.60
N ALA A 147 16.64 1.80 2.49
CA ALA A 147 15.51 1.12 1.85
C ALA A 147 15.85 -0.34 1.51
N LEU A 148 17.05 -0.59 0.96
CA LEU A 148 17.51 -1.93 0.63
C LEU A 148 17.54 -2.84 1.86
N SER A 149 18.12 -2.37 2.97
CA SER A 149 18.16 -3.16 4.21
C SER A 149 16.77 -3.50 4.75
N GLN A 150 15.79 -2.61 4.56
CA GLN A 150 14.42 -2.84 5.04
C GLN A 150 13.65 -3.80 4.13
N ILE A 151 13.80 -3.69 2.80
CA ILE A 151 13.12 -4.59 1.87
C ILE A 151 13.69 -6.01 1.93
N GLU A 152 14.99 -6.17 2.15
CA GLU A 152 15.63 -7.49 2.36
C GLU A 152 15.06 -8.17 3.61
N LYS A 153 14.83 -7.43 4.70
CA LYS A 153 14.19 -7.94 5.92
C LYS A 153 12.70 -8.25 5.70
N ALA A 154 11.98 -7.42 4.93
CA ALA A 154 10.58 -7.68 4.60
C ALA A 154 10.40 -8.99 3.82
N LYS A 155 11.31 -9.26 2.87
CA LYS A 155 11.26 -10.44 2.01
C LYS A 155 11.61 -11.76 2.69
N ALA A 156 12.20 -11.74 3.89
CA ALA A 156 12.68 -12.96 4.55
C ALA A 156 11.57 -14.02 4.76
N GLY A 157 10.32 -13.58 4.99
CA GLY A 157 9.16 -14.47 5.17
C GLY A 157 8.38 -14.76 3.88
N SER A 158 8.42 -13.87 2.89
CA SER A 158 7.69 -13.98 1.62
C SER A 158 8.56 -13.55 0.43
N PRO A 159 9.56 -14.36 0.02
CA PRO A 159 10.54 -13.95 -0.99
C PRO A 159 9.94 -13.67 -2.37
N SER A 160 8.76 -14.23 -2.66
CA SER A 160 8.06 -14.11 -3.95
C SER A 160 6.93 -13.08 -3.95
N ASP A 161 6.82 -12.19 -2.95
CA ASP A 161 5.88 -11.07 -3.03
C ASP A 161 6.32 -10.12 -4.16
N VAL A 162 5.49 -10.03 -5.19
CA VAL A 162 5.75 -9.22 -6.39
C VAL A 162 6.01 -7.75 -6.06
N ARG A 163 5.28 -7.18 -5.09
CA ARG A 163 5.45 -5.77 -4.69
C ARG A 163 6.83 -5.55 -4.10
N MET A 164 7.31 -6.52 -3.32
CA MET A 164 8.63 -6.43 -2.70
C MET A 164 9.76 -6.62 -3.72
N LEU A 165 9.61 -7.55 -4.66
CA LEU A 165 10.56 -7.77 -5.76
C LEU A 165 10.64 -6.54 -6.68
N GLU A 166 9.50 -5.94 -7.01
CA GLU A 166 9.43 -4.71 -7.79
C GLU A 166 10.14 -3.55 -7.09
N LEU A 167 9.83 -3.33 -5.81
CA LEU A 167 10.45 -2.27 -5.02
C LEU A 167 11.96 -2.50 -4.85
N GLU A 168 12.40 -3.74 -4.62
CA GLU A 168 13.80 -4.10 -4.55
C GLU A 168 14.52 -3.80 -5.86
N GLY A 169 13.93 -4.17 -7.01
CA GLY A 169 14.46 -3.84 -8.33
C GLY A 169 14.63 -2.34 -8.54
N LYS A 170 13.61 -1.55 -8.15
CA LYS A 170 13.67 -0.08 -8.17
C LYS A 170 14.76 0.48 -7.26
N ILE A 171 14.94 -0.07 -6.06
CA ILE A 171 15.99 0.33 -5.11
C ILE A 171 17.38 0.01 -5.68
N TYR A 172 17.58 -1.18 -6.26
CA TYR A 172 18.85 -1.54 -6.91
C TYR A 172 19.15 -0.63 -8.10
N TYR A 173 18.14 -0.26 -8.89
CA TYR A 173 18.28 0.71 -9.96
C TYR A 173 18.76 2.08 -9.44
N GLN A 174 18.17 2.60 -8.36
CA GLN A 174 18.61 3.85 -7.72
C GLN A 174 20.06 3.76 -7.20
N LEU A 175 20.47 2.57 -6.72
CA LEU A 175 21.84 2.28 -6.29
C LEU A 175 22.80 2.03 -7.47
N LYS A 176 22.33 2.11 -8.72
CA LYS A 176 23.07 1.79 -9.95
C LYS A 176 23.59 0.35 -10.02
N ASN A 177 23.02 -0.55 -9.22
CA ASN A 177 23.29 -1.98 -9.29
C ASN A 177 22.33 -2.62 -10.30
N TYR A 178 22.59 -2.37 -11.59
CA TYR A 178 21.67 -2.72 -12.65
C TYR A 178 21.50 -4.24 -12.83
N ASP A 179 22.53 -5.03 -12.53
CA ASP A 179 22.46 -6.50 -12.62
C ASP A 179 21.48 -7.07 -11.58
N LYS A 180 21.55 -6.62 -10.31
CA LYS A 180 20.59 -7.04 -9.29
C LYS A 180 19.18 -6.48 -9.53
N ALA A 181 19.09 -5.28 -10.10
CA ALA A 181 17.81 -4.70 -10.50
C ALA A 181 17.12 -5.55 -11.57
N ASP A 182 17.89 -5.99 -12.58
CA ASP A 182 17.42 -6.88 -13.66
C ASP A 182 16.89 -8.20 -13.08
N MET A 183 17.68 -8.86 -12.23
CA MET A 183 17.27 -10.12 -11.59
C MET A 183 15.96 -9.99 -10.82
N SER A 184 15.83 -8.95 -10.00
CA SER A 184 14.64 -8.73 -9.15
C SER A 184 13.39 -8.47 -10.00
N LEU A 185 13.51 -7.64 -11.04
CA LEU A 185 12.39 -7.26 -11.92
C LEU A 185 12.00 -8.38 -12.88
N ARG A 186 12.94 -9.22 -13.33
CA ARG A 186 12.62 -10.42 -14.12
C ARG A 186 11.86 -11.45 -13.29
N TRP A 187 12.23 -11.60 -12.02
CA TRP A 187 11.45 -12.45 -11.13
C TRP A 187 10.05 -11.88 -10.91
N ALA A 188 9.95 -10.57 -10.63
CA ALA A 188 8.66 -9.89 -10.49
C ALA A 188 7.78 -10.06 -11.75
N SER A 189 8.34 -9.89 -12.95
CA SER A 189 7.60 -10.02 -14.22
C SER A 189 7.22 -11.46 -14.56
N SER A 190 7.99 -12.46 -14.13
CA SER A 190 7.62 -13.87 -14.28
C SER A 190 6.38 -14.24 -13.46
N ILE A 191 6.17 -13.57 -12.32
CA ILE A 191 5.01 -13.80 -11.45
C ILE A 191 3.82 -12.95 -11.91
N ASN A 192 4.04 -11.67 -12.24
CA ASN A 192 3.00 -10.77 -12.71
C ASN A 192 3.35 -10.14 -14.07
N GLN A 193 2.91 -10.81 -15.14
CA GLN A 193 3.14 -10.38 -16.51
C GLN A 193 2.26 -9.19 -16.94
N ASN A 194 1.24 -8.83 -16.15
CA ASN A 194 0.27 -7.78 -16.47
C ASN A 194 0.53 -6.45 -15.72
N SER A 195 1.71 -6.27 -15.12
CA SER A 195 2.09 -4.99 -14.50
C SER A 195 2.86 -4.10 -15.48
N ALA A 196 2.25 -3.00 -15.89
CA ALA A 196 2.92 -1.98 -16.70
C ALA A 196 4.13 -1.36 -15.99
N GLU A 197 4.07 -1.23 -14.66
CA GLU A 197 5.13 -0.63 -13.84
C GLU A 197 6.40 -1.50 -13.82
N ILE A 198 6.23 -2.82 -13.66
CA ILE A 198 7.36 -3.77 -13.70
C ILE A 198 8.04 -3.73 -15.06
N TRP A 199 7.29 -3.78 -16.16
CA TRP A 199 7.86 -3.73 -17.52
C TRP A 199 8.54 -2.40 -17.80
N ASN A 200 7.98 -1.28 -17.34
CA ASN A 200 8.61 0.03 -17.44
C ASN A 200 9.93 0.08 -16.65
N ASN A 201 9.94 -0.41 -15.41
CA ASN A 201 11.14 -0.46 -14.58
C ASN A 201 12.22 -1.36 -15.20
N LEU A 202 11.83 -2.50 -15.76
CA LEU A 202 12.75 -3.40 -16.45
C LEU A 202 13.34 -2.73 -17.70
N ALA A 203 12.54 -1.98 -18.47
CA ALA A 203 13.03 -1.21 -19.61
C ALA A 203 14.09 -0.17 -19.21
N LEU A 204 13.87 0.55 -18.09
CA LEU A 204 14.85 1.50 -17.54
C LEU A 204 16.16 0.83 -17.13
N VAL A 205 16.08 -0.37 -16.54
CA VAL A 205 17.26 -1.18 -16.20
C VAL A 205 18.00 -1.61 -17.47
N GLN A 206 17.31 -2.18 -18.46
CA GLN A 206 17.91 -2.58 -19.74
C GLN A 206 18.60 -1.41 -20.43
N GLU A 207 17.95 -0.25 -20.45
CA GLU A 207 18.53 0.96 -21.02
C GLU A 207 19.83 1.39 -20.31
N SER A 208 19.87 1.28 -18.98
CA SER A 208 21.06 1.59 -18.19
C SER A 208 22.19 0.58 -18.44
N LEU A 209 21.86 -0.70 -18.63
CA LEU A 209 22.79 -1.74 -19.04
C LEU A 209 23.32 -1.49 -20.47
N TYR A 210 22.47 -1.08 -21.42
CA TYR A 210 22.88 -0.62 -22.75
C TYR A 210 23.90 0.52 -22.65
N ARG A 211 23.57 1.59 -21.90
CA ARG A 211 24.44 2.77 -21.77
C ARG A 211 25.78 2.41 -21.12
N THR A 212 25.78 1.51 -20.14
CA THR A 212 26.99 1.04 -19.47
C THR A 212 27.86 0.23 -20.43
N ASN A 213 27.29 -0.75 -21.13
CA ASN A 213 28.02 -1.59 -22.08
C ASN A 213 28.51 -0.81 -23.32
N LYS A 214 27.74 0.18 -23.79
CA LYS A 214 28.15 1.14 -24.83
C LYS A 214 29.44 1.85 -24.43
N LYS A 215 29.51 2.38 -23.22
CA LYS A 215 30.71 3.08 -22.70
C LYS A 215 31.90 2.14 -22.56
N LEU A 216 31.67 0.86 -22.26
CA LEU A 216 32.71 -0.17 -22.17
C LEU A 216 33.16 -0.71 -23.54
N GLY A 217 32.61 -0.22 -24.66
CA GLY A 217 32.93 -0.74 -26.00
C GLY A 217 32.35 -2.13 -26.29
N LYS A 218 31.49 -2.65 -25.42
CA LYS A 218 30.85 -3.97 -25.52
C LYS A 218 29.64 -3.92 -26.45
N LYS A 219 29.87 -3.66 -27.76
CA LYS A 219 28.82 -3.38 -28.75
C LYS A 219 27.72 -4.44 -28.82
N SER A 220 28.09 -5.72 -28.92
CA SER A 220 27.12 -6.82 -29.03
C SER A 220 26.19 -6.90 -27.81
N MET A 221 26.75 -6.86 -26.60
CA MET A 221 25.96 -6.82 -25.36
C MET A 221 25.10 -5.56 -25.28
N ALA A 222 25.64 -4.40 -25.62
CA ALA A 222 24.89 -3.15 -25.61
C ALA A 222 23.66 -3.24 -26.54
N ASN A 223 23.83 -3.72 -27.78
CA ASN A 223 22.72 -3.86 -28.71
C ASN A 223 21.68 -4.87 -28.21
N SER A 224 22.08 -5.98 -27.56
CA SER A 224 21.15 -6.91 -26.90
C SER A 224 20.28 -6.21 -25.86
N TYR A 225 20.91 -5.47 -24.94
CA TYR A 225 20.18 -4.73 -23.90
C TYR A 225 19.28 -3.64 -24.48
N LEU A 226 19.67 -3.00 -25.58
CA LEU A 226 18.82 -2.01 -26.24
C LEU A 226 17.56 -2.63 -26.84
N GLU A 227 17.68 -3.78 -27.49
CA GLU A 227 16.52 -4.49 -28.03
C GLU A 227 15.58 -4.95 -26.91
N GLU A 228 16.13 -5.50 -25.82
CA GLU A 228 15.32 -5.85 -24.64
C GLU A 228 14.65 -4.63 -23.99
N ALA A 229 15.32 -3.47 -23.95
CA ALA A 229 14.73 -2.24 -23.44
C ALA A 229 13.51 -1.81 -24.26
N LYS A 230 13.60 -1.91 -25.60
CA LYS A 230 12.49 -1.61 -26.52
C LYS A 230 11.32 -2.59 -26.32
N THR A 231 11.60 -3.89 -26.26
CA THR A 231 10.55 -4.90 -26.01
C THR A 231 9.84 -4.67 -24.68
N CYS A 232 10.58 -4.37 -23.60
CA CYS A 232 10.00 -4.11 -22.29
C CYS A 232 9.14 -2.86 -22.29
N ILE A 233 9.58 -1.76 -22.91
CA ILE A 233 8.81 -0.51 -22.91
C ILE A 233 7.57 -0.56 -23.81
N GLU A 234 7.62 -1.34 -24.89
CA GLU A 234 6.44 -1.67 -25.72
C GLU A 234 5.42 -2.47 -24.92
N LYS A 235 5.86 -3.49 -24.17
CA LYS A 235 4.98 -4.25 -23.29
C LYS A 235 4.34 -3.36 -22.21
N ALA A 236 5.12 -2.50 -21.57
CA ALA A 236 4.59 -1.53 -20.60
C ALA A 236 3.55 -0.58 -21.24
N SER A 237 3.83 -0.09 -22.45
CA SER A 237 2.91 0.79 -23.21
C SER A 237 1.61 0.08 -23.59
N SER A 238 1.67 -1.22 -23.92
CA SER A 238 0.48 -2.02 -24.22
C SER A 238 -0.44 -2.23 -23.01
N LEU A 239 0.13 -2.24 -21.80
CA LEU A 239 -0.61 -2.47 -20.55
C LEU A 239 -1.15 -1.16 -19.95
N ASN A 240 -0.43 -0.04 -20.09
CA ASN A 240 -0.87 1.27 -19.60
C ASN A 240 -0.30 2.42 -20.44
N GLY A 241 -0.78 2.53 -21.67
CA GLY A 241 -0.32 3.54 -22.63
C GLY A 241 -0.69 4.97 -22.29
N GLU A 242 -1.58 5.22 -21.32
CA GLU A 242 -2.01 6.56 -20.93
C GLU A 242 -1.03 7.23 -19.96
N SER A 243 -0.23 6.46 -19.22
CA SER A 243 0.76 6.95 -18.28
C SER A 243 1.78 7.87 -18.95
N ASN A 244 1.84 9.13 -18.51
CA ASN A 244 2.81 10.11 -19.02
C ASN A 244 4.26 9.62 -18.87
N THR A 245 4.58 9.01 -17.72
CA THR A 245 5.92 8.45 -17.48
C THR A 245 6.28 7.35 -18.47
N ILE A 246 5.34 6.45 -18.79
CA ILE A 246 5.57 5.37 -19.76
C ILE A 246 5.71 5.96 -21.18
N LYS A 247 4.88 6.95 -21.55
CA LYS A 247 4.99 7.64 -22.86
C LYS A 247 6.35 8.31 -23.03
N GLU A 248 6.83 9.02 -22.02
CA GLU A 248 8.13 9.69 -22.04
C GLU A 248 9.28 8.69 -22.17
N ASN A 249 9.24 7.61 -21.38
CA ASN A 249 10.23 6.54 -21.45
C ASN A 249 10.19 5.83 -22.81
N SER A 250 9.00 5.53 -23.34
CA SER A 250 8.81 4.89 -24.64
C SER A 250 9.42 5.73 -25.76
N LYS A 251 9.07 7.02 -25.85
CA LYS A 251 9.64 7.93 -26.85
C LYS A 251 11.17 7.99 -26.76
N ARG A 252 11.71 8.04 -25.54
CA ARG A 252 13.14 8.16 -25.28
C ARG A 252 13.91 6.87 -25.66
N ILE A 253 13.44 5.71 -25.21
CA ILE A 253 14.09 4.41 -25.45
C ILE A 253 14.00 4.03 -26.93
N THR A 254 12.84 4.21 -27.57
CA THR A 254 12.65 3.87 -29.00
C THR A 254 13.51 4.72 -29.93
N SER A 255 13.87 5.95 -29.54
CA SER A 255 14.76 6.83 -30.31
C SER A 255 16.24 6.44 -30.27
N LEU A 256 16.64 5.50 -29.39
CA LEU A 256 18.03 5.08 -29.28
C LEU A 256 18.45 4.20 -30.46
N ALA A 257 19.58 4.55 -31.08
CA ALA A 257 20.19 3.78 -32.16
C ALA A 257 21.17 2.72 -31.64
N ALA A 258 21.19 1.58 -32.33
CA ALA A 258 22.18 0.53 -32.17
C ALA A 258 23.60 1.00 -32.59
N LEU A 259 24.63 0.30 -32.13
CA LEU A 259 26.06 0.65 -32.23
C LEU A 259 26.87 -0.23 -33.18
#